data_AF-A0AAW8PYR1-F1
#
_entry.id   AF-A0AAW8PYR1-F1
#
_cell.length_a   1.000
_cell.length_b   1.000
_cell.length_c   1.000
_cell.angle_alpha   90.00
_cell.angle_beta   90.00
_cell.angle_gamma   90.00
#
_symmetry.space_group_name_H-M   'P 1'
#
loop_
_entity.id
_entity.type
_entity.pdbx_description
1 polymer ?
#
loop_
_entity_poly.entity_id
_entity_poly.type
_entity_poly.pdbx_seq_one_letter_code
_entity_poly.pdbx_strand_id
1 'polypeptide(L)'
;MKNQLPTKLFAVTDHHEIIPLKVVDFKELTSTTVLTTEIDMDNPSESFEYFHETYFRKLYTSENDPTGRPSVFLNMESAKEFACKHIDEAIRVQESKLESLKRKRANYSLS
;
A
#
# COMPACT_ATOMS: atom_id res chain seq x y z
N MET A 1 0.46 -28.11 9.51
CA MET A 1 1.26 -27.12 10.25
C MET A 1 0.36 -25.93 10.50
N LYS A 2 0.17 -25.48 11.74
CA LYS A 2 -0.58 -24.23 11.98
C LYS A 2 0.30 -23.09 11.47
N ASN A 3 -0.07 -22.45 10.37
CA ASN A 3 0.62 -21.26 9.90
C ASN A 3 0.56 -20.22 11.03
N GLN A 4 1.72 -19.81 11.54
CA GLN A 4 1.78 -18.70 12.50
C GLN A 4 1.21 -17.46 11.81
N LEU A 5 0.21 -16.84 12.44
CA LEU A 5 -0.34 -15.59 11.95
C LEU A 5 0.75 -14.51 11.96
N PRO A 6 0.80 -13.65 10.93
CA PRO A 6 1.80 -12.61 10.86
C PRO A 6 1.60 -11.62 12.00
N THR A 7 2.69 -11.29 12.70
CA THR A 7 2.67 -10.30 13.79
C THR A 7 2.94 -8.88 13.28
N LYS A 8 3.63 -8.77 12.14
CA LYS A 8 4.01 -7.51 11.50
C LYS A 8 3.66 -7.54 10.02
N LEU A 9 3.15 -6.43 9.52
CA LEU A 9 2.75 -6.22 8.14
C LEU A 9 3.26 -4.85 7.66
N PHE A 10 3.32 -4.66 6.34
CA PHE A 10 3.72 -3.41 5.71
C PHE A 10 2.71 -3.07 4.63
N ALA A 11 1.95 -1.99 4.81
CA ALA A 11 0.95 -1.55 3.85
C ALA A 11 1.50 -0.40 3.01
N VAL A 12 1.31 -0.46 1.69
CA VAL A 12 1.66 0.62 0.76
C VAL A 12 0.40 1.43 0.44
N THR A 13 0.45 2.74 0.66
CA THR A 13 -0.65 3.66 0.34
C THR A 13 -0.66 4.03 -1.15
N ASP A 14 -1.75 4.66 -1.60
CA ASP A 14 -1.83 5.21 -2.96
C ASP A 14 -0.85 6.36 -3.21
N HIS A 15 -0.27 6.93 -2.15
CA HIS A 15 0.83 7.90 -2.23
C HIS A 15 2.22 7.24 -2.24
N HIS A 16 2.28 5.91 -2.31
CA HIS A 16 3.51 5.12 -2.28
C HIS A 16 4.27 5.20 -0.95
N GLU A 17 3.58 5.57 0.13
CA GLU A 17 4.13 5.56 1.47
C GLU A 17 3.96 4.19 2.10
N ILE A 18 4.93 3.75 2.91
CA ILE A 18 4.88 2.45 3.58
C ILE A 18 4.49 2.67 5.05
N ILE A 19 3.33 2.13 5.44
CA ILE A 19 2.84 2.13 6.82
C ILE A 19 3.26 0.80 7.47
N PRO A 20 4.15 0.81 8.48
CA PRO A 20 4.42 -0.38 9.29
C PRO A 20 3.22 -0.65 10.18
N LEU A 21 2.75 -1.89 10.19
CA LEU A 21 1.58 -2.33 10.95
C LEU A 21 1.95 -3.48 11.89
N LYS A 22 1.38 -3.47 13.09
CA LYS A 22 1.38 -4.61 14.00
C LYS A 22 -0.03 -5.21 14.04
N VAL A 23 -0.11 -6.54 14.07
CA VAL A 23 -1.38 -7.24 14.27
C VAL A 23 -1.64 -7.35 15.76
N VAL A 24 -2.76 -6.79 16.22
CA VAL A 24 -3.10 -6.73 17.65
C VAL A 24 -4.22 -7.67 18.05
N ASP A 25 -5.03 -8.11 17.09
CA ASP A 25 -6.11 -9.07 17.31
C ASP A 25 -6.38 -9.86 16.02
N PHE A 26 -6.90 -11.07 16.18
CA PHE A 26 -7.34 -11.90 15.08
C PHE A 26 -8.64 -12.64 15.43
N LYS A 27 -9.54 -12.70 14.45
CA LYS A 27 -10.80 -13.42 14.57
C LYS A 27 -10.98 -14.38 13.40
N GLU A 28 -11.00 -15.66 13.69
CA GLU A 28 -11.35 -16.69 12.71
C GLU A 28 -12.87 -16.70 12.48
N LEU A 29 -13.27 -16.61 11.21
CA LEU A 29 -14.61 -16.90 10.71
C LEU A 29 -14.55 -18.21 9.92
N THR A 30 -15.71 -18.71 9.47
CA THR A 30 -15.83 -20.02 8.79
C THR A 30 -14.88 -20.25 7.62
N SER A 31 -14.53 -19.20 6.86
CA SER A 31 -13.64 -19.30 5.69
C SER A 31 -12.69 -18.11 5.54
N THR A 32 -12.58 -17.27 6.57
CA THR A 32 -11.88 -15.98 6.50
C THR A 32 -11.34 -15.64 7.87
N THR A 33 -10.12 -15.11 7.93
CA THR A 33 -9.56 -14.58 9.17
C THR A 33 -9.58 -13.06 9.08
N VAL A 34 -10.08 -12.41 10.13
CA VAL A 34 -10.05 -10.94 10.22
C VAL A 34 -8.89 -10.56 11.13
N LEU A 35 -7.91 -9.84 10.60
CA LEU A 35 -6.81 -9.26 11.35
C LEU A 35 -7.15 -7.82 11.70
N THR A 36 -7.06 -7.46 12.98
CA THR A 36 -7.08 -6.07 13.43
C THR A 36 -5.65 -5.58 13.58
N THR A 37 -5.36 -4.43 12.98
CA THR A 37 -4.01 -3.86 12.97
C THR A 37 -3.97 -2.51 13.68
N GLU A 38 -2.77 -2.14 14.13
CA GLU A 38 -2.41 -0.80 14.58
C GLU A 38 -1.15 -0.35 13.83
N ILE A 39 -0.95 0.96 13.71
CA ILE A 39 0.30 1.51 13.17
C ILE A 39 1.43 1.21 14.17
N ASP A 40 2.53 0.65 13.68
CA ASP A 40 3.73 0.33 14.45
C ASP A 40 4.72 1.51 14.37
N MET A 41 4.31 2.66 14.91
CA MET A 41 5.07 3.91 14.93
C MET A 41 4.61 4.81 16.08
N ASP A 42 5.54 5.47 16.77
CA ASP A 42 5.21 6.31 17.95
C ASP A 42 4.45 7.59 17.61
N ASN A 43 4.72 8.20 16.44
CA ASN A 43 4.10 9.45 15.99
C ASN A 43 3.73 9.34 14.50
N PRO A 44 2.66 8.61 14.16
CA PRO A 44 2.19 8.54 12.78
C PRO A 44 1.73 9.91 12.29
N SER A 45 1.88 10.17 11.00
CA SER A 45 1.30 11.36 10.38
C SER A 45 -0.22 11.23 10.28
N GLU A 46 -0.93 12.36 10.19
CA GLU A 46 -2.39 12.37 9.94
C GLU A 46 -2.77 11.57 8.68
N SER A 47 -1.90 11.60 7.65
CA SER A 47 -2.04 10.77 6.45
C SER A 47 -2.06 9.28 6.81
N PHE A 48 -1.08 8.82 7.60
CA PHE A 48 -0.98 7.41 7.99
C PHE A 48 -2.19 6.98 8.80
N GLU A 49 -2.64 7.79 9.75
CA GLU A 49 -3.85 7.54 10.53
C GLU A 49 -5.08 7.44 9.62
N TYR A 50 -5.25 8.36 8.68
CA TYR A 50 -6.34 8.34 7.72
C TYR A 50 -6.34 7.06 6.87
N PHE A 51 -5.20 6.70 6.27
CA PHE A 51 -5.10 5.49 5.45
C PHE A 51 -5.31 4.21 6.27
N HIS A 52 -4.77 4.18 7.48
CA HIS A 52 -4.94 3.05 8.38
C HIS A 52 -6.41 2.85 8.73
N GLU A 53 -7.08 3.88 9.26
CA GLU A 53 -8.50 3.80 9.64
C GLU A 53 -9.40 3.45 8.45
N THR A 54 -9.10 4.00 7.27
CA THR A 54 -9.94 3.80 6.08
C THR A 54 -9.74 2.43 5.44
N TYR A 55 -8.51 1.91 5.39
CA TYR A 55 -8.18 0.76 4.54
C TYR A 55 -7.51 -0.42 5.25
N PHE A 56 -6.71 -0.16 6.29
CA PHE A 56 -5.78 -1.16 6.83
C PHE A 56 -6.08 -1.60 8.26
N ARG A 57 -6.97 -0.92 8.97
CA ARG A 57 -7.39 -1.25 10.35
C ARG A 57 -7.93 -2.67 10.47
N LYS A 58 -8.65 -3.14 9.44
CA LYS A 58 -9.14 -4.52 9.34
C LYS A 58 -8.74 -5.14 8.00
N LEU A 59 -8.07 -6.28 8.06
CA LEU A 59 -7.68 -7.06 6.89
C LEU A 59 -8.43 -8.39 6.90
N TYR A 60 -9.04 -8.74 5.78
CA TYR A 60 -9.78 -9.99 5.61
C TYR A 60 -8.90 -10.94 4.81
N THR A 61 -8.36 -11.94 5.48
CA THR A 61 -7.33 -12.84 4.96
C THR A 61 -7.87 -14.26 4.81
N SER A 62 -7.16 -15.09 4.06
CA SER A 62 -7.46 -16.51 3.90
C SER A 62 -6.17 -17.33 3.96
N GLU A 63 -6.28 -18.66 3.99
CA GLU A 63 -5.09 -19.53 3.99
C GLU A 63 -4.19 -19.32 2.76
N ASN A 64 -4.77 -18.91 1.62
CA ASN A 64 -4.05 -18.67 0.37
C ASN A 64 -3.61 -17.21 0.20
N ASP A 65 -4.18 -16.29 0.99
CA ASP A 65 -3.89 -14.86 0.95
C ASP A 65 -3.78 -14.34 2.40
N PRO A 66 -2.59 -14.47 3.02
CA PRO A 66 -2.39 -14.14 4.43
C PRO A 66 -2.39 -12.63 4.70
N THR A 67 -2.39 -11.78 3.66
CA THR A 67 -2.43 -10.32 3.80
C THR A 67 -3.79 -9.74 3.40
N GLY A 68 -4.58 -10.46 2.60
CA GLY A 68 -5.96 -10.12 2.25
C GLY A 68 -6.08 -8.90 1.34
N ARG A 69 -4.95 -8.27 0.99
CA ARG A 69 -4.88 -7.05 0.19
C ARG A 69 -3.59 -7.05 -0.65
N PRO A 70 -3.65 -6.72 -1.94
CA PRO A 70 -2.49 -6.67 -2.83
C PRO A 70 -1.39 -5.68 -2.40
N SER A 71 -1.75 -4.62 -1.68
CA SER A 71 -0.81 -3.59 -1.20
C SER A 71 -0.29 -3.84 0.22
N VAL A 72 -0.54 -5.01 0.80
CA VAL A 72 -0.07 -5.38 2.14
C VAL A 72 0.90 -6.56 2.05
N PHE A 73 2.06 -6.42 2.69
CA PHE A 73 3.18 -7.33 2.57
C PHE A 73 3.66 -7.85 3.93
N LEU A 74 4.20 -9.07 3.93
CA LEU A 74 4.77 -9.71 5.12
C LEU A 74 6.17 -9.17 5.48
N ASN A 75 6.85 -8.53 4.53
CA ASN A 75 8.19 -8.02 4.72
C ASN A 75 8.36 -6.64 4.05
N MET A 76 9.30 -5.86 4.58
CA MET A 76 9.57 -4.50 4.13
C MET A 76 10.15 -4.43 2.72
N GLU A 77 10.89 -5.45 2.30
CA GLU A 77 11.54 -5.49 0.97
C GLU A 77 10.50 -5.57 -0.14
N SER A 78 9.54 -6.49 -0.06
CA SER A 78 8.43 -6.59 -1.02
C SER A 78 7.56 -5.33 -1.05
N ALA A 79 7.33 -4.69 0.11
CA ALA A 79 6.61 -3.41 0.15
C ALA A 79 7.38 -2.29 -0.57
N LYS A 80 8.71 -2.23 -0.41
CA LYS A 80 9.57 -1.28 -1.12
C LYS A 80 9.60 -1.56 -2.62
N GLU A 81 9.75 -2.81 -3.04
CA GLU A 81 9.72 -3.20 -4.45
C GLU A 81 8.39 -2.78 -5.11
N PHE A 82 7.27 -3.03 -4.43
CA PHE A 82 5.96 -2.60 -4.89
C PHE A 82 5.87 -1.07 -4.98
N ALA A 83 6.25 -0.34 -3.93
CA ALA A 83 6.24 1.12 -3.93
C ALA A 83 7.11 1.70 -5.06
N CYS A 84 8.36 1.24 -5.21
CA CYS A 84 9.27 1.69 -6.26
C CYS A 84 8.70 1.46 -7.65
N LYS A 85 8.17 0.27 -7.92
CA LYS A 85 7.55 -0.05 -9.22
C LYS A 85 6.42 0.91 -9.56
N HIS A 86 5.55 1.20 -8.59
CA HIS A 86 4.42 2.10 -8.78
C HIS A 86 4.86 3.57 -8.92
N ILE A 87 5.92 3.99 -8.20
CA ILE A 87 6.54 5.31 -8.39
C ILE A 87 7.11 5.44 -9.80
N ASP A 88 7.86 4.45 -10.28
CA ASP A 88 8.45 4.46 -11.63
C ASP A 88 7.37 4.51 -12.72
N GLU A 89 6.27 3.78 -12.54
CA GLU A 89 5.11 3.85 -13.42
C GLU A 89 4.47 5.24 -13.41
N ALA A 90 4.28 5.83 -12.23
CA ALA A 90 3.75 7.18 -12.09
C ALA A 90 4.65 8.23 -12.76
N ILE A 91 5.97 8.14 -12.57
CA ILE A 91 6.95 9.01 -13.25
C ILE A 91 6.79 8.89 -14.76
N ARG A 92 6.80 7.66 -15.31
CA ARG A 92 6.66 7.42 -16.75
C ARG A 92 5.37 8.01 -17.32
N VAL A 93 4.26 7.89 -16.59
CA VAL A 93 2.98 8.49 -16.99
C VAL A 93 3.06 10.01 -17.01
N GLN A 94 3.68 10.63 -16.01
CA GLN A 94 3.81 12.10 -15.95
C GLN A 94 4.76 12.63 -17.02
N GLU A 95 5.87 11.95 -17.29
CA GLU A 95 6.79 12.29 -18.39
C GLU A 95 6.07 12.25 -19.75
N SER A 96 5.28 11.20 -20.00
CA SER A 96 4.48 11.09 -21.22
C SER A 96 3.49 12.25 -21.38
N LYS A 97 2.84 12.67 -20.29
CA LYS A 97 1.96 13.85 -20.27
C LYS A 97 2.73 15.13 -20.55
N LEU A 98 3.90 15.31 -19.93
CA LEU A 98 4.76 16.47 -20.14
C LEU A 98 5.19 16.59 -21.62
N GLU A 99 5.61 15.49 -22.24
CA GLU A 99 5.99 15.47 -23.65
C GLU A 99 4.80 15.77 -24.59
N SER A 100 3.60 15.30 -24.24
CA SER A 100 2.37 15.70 -24.95
C SER A 100 2.11 17.21 -24.87
N LEU A 101 2.26 17.80 -23.68
CA LEU A 101 2.06 19.24 -23.47
C LEU A 101 3.13 20.08 -24.19
N LYS A 102 4.40 19.66 -24.17
CA LYS A 102 5.49 20.32 -24.91
C LYS A 102 5.19 20.35 -26.42
N ARG A 103 4.73 19.23 -26.99
CA ARG A 103 4.31 19.16 -28.41
C ARG A 103 3.14 20.10 -28.71
N LYS A 104 2.12 20.12 -27.85
CA LYS A 104 0.99 21.06 -28.00
C LYS A 104 1.47 22.52 -27.95
N ARG A 105 2.32 22.88 -26.99
CA ARG A 105 2.86 24.24 -26.88
C ARG A 105 3.61 24.66 -28.14
N ALA A 106 4.48 23.78 -28.67
CA ALA A 106 5.22 24.06 -29.90
C ALA A 106 4.30 24.39 -31.09
N ASN A 107 3.16 23.70 -31.21
CA ASN A 107 2.17 23.99 -32.26
C ASN A 107 1.56 25.39 -32.14
N TYR A 108 1.44 25.93 -30.92
CA TYR A 108 0.92 27.29 -30.68
C TYR A 108 2.01 28.38 -30.64
N SER A 109 3.30 28.00 -30.61
CA SER A 109 4.43 28.95 -30.59
C SER A 109 5.00 29.27 -31.98
N LEU A 110 4.44 28.69 -33.05
CA LEU A 110 4.81 28.95 -34.45
C LEU A 110 3.90 30.01 -35.12
N SER A 111 3.43 31.01 -34.36
CA SER A 111 2.67 32.16 -34.86
C SER A 111 3.47 33.44 -34.74
#